data_AF-A0A833ALC0-F1
#
_entry.id   AF-A0A833ALC0-F1
#
_cell.length_a   1.000
_cell.length_b   1.000
_cell.length_c   1.000
_cell.angle_alpha   90.00
_cell.angle_beta   90.00
_cell.angle_gamma   90.00
#
_symmetry.space_group_name_H-M   'P 1'
#
loop_
_entity.id
_entity.type
_entity.pdbx_description
1 polymer ?
#
loop_
_entity_poly.entity_id
_entity_poly.type
_entity_poly.pdbx_seq_one_letter_code
_entity_poly.pdbx_strand_id
1 'polypeptide(L)'
;MTKTTNLNQRRYDLDWLRVFAIVLLLYFHVGMFFTSWEWHVKNFELSRIVDCILAFLHQWRMPLLLFISGAGTVFASSRRNKKQFAVERHNKLLIPLVFSIFVIVPPQIYIERIADFSSYWQFYPTVFEFVPYPMGGSFSWHHMWFVLYLFIYSILAIPFIWYVRTERSTGFLTRIENYFSRKWGIISYLIPILLTQAILRPFYPEETHALIDDWAYFVFNFAFFLAGIVVASSDRLWEILVQYRRFHLILAIASLGLLEFLMLAPWREIQPYFFFSLETLWDSNEIVLSWLWVVAL
;
A
#
# COMPACT_ATOMS: atom_id res chain seq x y z
N MET A 1 5.17 32.24 10.88
CA MET A 1 4.40 31.60 11.96
C MET A 1 3.94 30.24 11.45
N THR A 2 4.65 29.18 11.79
CA THR A 2 4.22 27.79 11.54
C THR A 2 2.99 27.57 12.42
N LYS A 3 1.80 27.46 11.82
CA LYS A 3 0.63 26.96 12.55
C LYS A 3 0.99 25.54 13.01
N THR A 4 1.13 25.35 14.32
CA THR A 4 1.22 24.01 14.90
C THR A 4 -0.03 23.25 14.51
N THR A 5 0.16 22.15 13.79
CA THR A 5 -0.89 21.22 13.34
C THR A 5 -1.83 20.90 14.50
N ASN A 6 -3.14 21.09 14.34
CA ASN A 6 -4.09 20.79 15.41
C ASN A 6 -4.31 19.28 15.54
N LEU A 7 -3.37 18.62 16.22
CA LEU A 7 -3.38 17.17 16.47
C LEU A 7 -4.55 16.71 17.35
N ASN A 8 -5.31 17.64 17.94
CA ASN A 8 -6.46 17.33 18.79
C ASN A 8 -7.79 17.27 18.04
N GLN A 9 -7.86 17.73 16.79
CA GLN A 9 -9.08 17.67 15.99
C GLN A 9 -9.17 16.35 15.22
N ARG A 10 -10.31 15.66 15.33
CA ARG A 10 -10.56 14.43 14.59
C ARG A 10 -10.66 14.73 13.09
N ARG A 11 -9.92 13.98 12.29
CA ARG A 11 -9.85 14.09 10.82
C ARG A 11 -10.86 13.16 10.16
N TYR A 12 -12.11 13.63 10.08
CA TYR A 12 -13.22 12.87 9.49
C TYR A 12 -13.01 12.56 8.00
N ASP A 13 -12.30 13.44 7.30
CA ASP A 13 -11.87 13.25 5.91
C ASP A 13 -11.04 11.97 5.74
N LEU A 14 -10.00 11.81 6.58
CA LEU A 14 -9.15 10.61 6.58
C LEU A 14 -9.90 9.35 7.02
N ASP A 15 -10.80 9.47 7.99
CA ASP A 15 -11.62 8.36 8.46
C ASP A 15 -12.53 7.83 7.34
N TRP A 16 -13.25 8.72 6.62
CA TRP A 16 -14.11 8.34 5.51
C TRP A 16 -13.34 7.79 4.33
N LEU A 17 -12.17 8.37 4.01
CA LEU A 17 -11.34 7.87 2.92
C LEU A 17 -10.83 6.44 3.20
N ARG A 18 -10.50 6.15 4.46
CA ARG A 18 -10.16 4.79 4.89
C ARG A 18 -11.35 3.83 4.74
N VAL A 19 -12.53 4.23 5.20
CA VAL A 19 -13.75 3.40 5.08
C VAL A 19 -14.03 3.09 3.61
N PHE A 20 -13.95 4.10 2.75
CA PHE A 20 -14.12 3.93 1.31
C PHE A 20 -13.12 2.94 0.71
N ALA A 21 -11.82 3.09 1.02
CA ALA A 21 -10.78 2.19 0.53
C ALA A 21 -10.95 0.74 1.03
N ILE A 22 -11.40 0.54 2.28
CA ILE A 22 -11.69 -0.80 2.83
C ILE A 22 -12.92 -1.42 2.16
N VAL A 23 -13.97 -0.64 1.91
CA VAL A 23 -15.16 -1.13 1.18
C VAL A 23 -14.78 -1.53 -0.24
N LEU A 24 -13.97 -0.74 -0.94
CA LEU A 24 -13.44 -1.12 -2.25
C LEU A 24 -12.58 -2.39 -2.19
N LEU A 25 -11.79 -2.57 -1.13
CA LEU A 25 -11.01 -3.79 -0.93
C LEU A 25 -11.91 -5.03 -0.81
N LEU A 26 -13.06 -4.92 -0.14
CA LEU A 26 -14.04 -6.01 -0.09
C LEU A 26 -14.52 -6.40 -1.48
N TYR A 27 -14.96 -5.42 -2.28
CA TYR A 27 -15.40 -5.68 -3.66
C TYR A 27 -14.27 -6.19 -4.56
N PHE A 28 -13.03 -5.76 -4.31
CA PHE A 28 -11.87 -6.30 -5.01
C PHE A 28 -11.72 -7.80 -4.75
N HIS A 29 -11.78 -8.26 -3.50
CA HIS A 29 -11.65 -9.69 -3.19
C HIS A 29 -12.81 -10.51 -3.76
N VAL A 30 -14.04 -9.96 -3.76
CA VAL A 30 -15.19 -10.62 -4.42
C VAL A 30 -14.96 -10.69 -5.94
N GLY A 31 -14.44 -9.62 -6.55
CA GLY A 31 -14.15 -9.56 -7.97
C GLY A 31 -13.06 -10.56 -8.42
N MET A 32 -12.05 -10.82 -7.58
CA MET A 32 -10.94 -11.76 -7.90
C MET A 32 -11.42 -13.17 -8.27
N PHE A 33 -12.62 -13.54 -7.85
CA PHE A 33 -13.27 -14.79 -8.24
C PHE A 33 -13.54 -14.88 -9.76
N PHE A 34 -13.74 -13.74 -10.42
CA PHE A 34 -14.14 -13.62 -11.83
C PHE A 34 -13.03 -13.08 -12.75
N THR A 35 -11.82 -12.84 -12.24
CA THR A 35 -10.71 -12.30 -13.04
C THR A 35 -9.94 -13.37 -13.80
N SER A 36 -9.02 -12.99 -14.68
CA SER A 36 -8.02 -13.90 -15.26
C SER A 36 -6.80 -14.17 -14.36
N TRP A 37 -6.67 -13.45 -13.23
CA TRP A 37 -5.49 -13.52 -12.36
C TRP A 37 -5.51 -14.76 -11.46
N GLU A 38 -4.33 -15.23 -11.05
CA GLU A 38 -4.19 -16.29 -10.06
C GLU A 38 -4.90 -15.93 -8.75
N TRP A 39 -5.68 -16.87 -8.22
CA TRP A 39 -6.43 -16.71 -6.98
C TRP A 39 -6.81 -18.06 -6.39
N HIS A 40 -7.12 -18.07 -5.11
CA HIS A 40 -7.43 -19.26 -4.32
C HIS A 40 -8.58 -20.11 -4.88
N VAL A 41 -9.68 -19.45 -5.28
CA VAL A 41 -10.85 -20.11 -5.87
C VAL A 41 -11.38 -19.25 -7.00
N LYS A 42 -11.71 -19.87 -8.15
CA LYS A 42 -12.13 -19.17 -9.38
C LYS A 42 -13.50 -19.65 -9.85
N ASN A 43 -14.23 -18.75 -10.50
CA ASN A 43 -15.37 -19.12 -11.33
C ASN A 43 -14.91 -19.72 -12.66
N PHE A 44 -15.75 -20.55 -13.30
CA PHE A 44 -15.50 -21.01 -14.67
C PHE A 44 -15.70 -19.90 -15.70
N GLU A 45 -16.61 -18.96 -15.45
CA GLU A 45 -16.85 -17.81 -16.33
C GLU A 45 -16.08 -16.59 -15.84
N LEU A 46 -15.16 -16.09 -16.66
CA LEU A 46 -14.31 -14.94 -16.36
C LEU A 46 -14.81 -13.69 -17.10
N SER A 47 -14.54 -12.52 -16.53
CA SER A 47 -14.97 -11.24 -17.10
C SER A 47 -13.82 -10.27 -17.30
N ARG A 48 -13.55 -9.93 -18.57
CA ARG A 48 -12.56 -8.92 -18.94
C ARG A 48 -12.88 -7.54 -18.37
N ILE A 49 -14.17 -7.20 -18.21
CA ILE A 49 -14.57 -5.93 -17.61
C ILE A 49 -14.17 -5.91 -16.13
N VAL A 50 -14.31 -7.04 -15.42
CA VAL A 50 -13.86 -7.16 -14.03
C VAL A 50 -12.34 -7.03 -13.96
N ASP A 51 -11.58 -7.65 -14.87
CA ASP A 51 -10.12 -7.47 -14.94
C ASP A 51 -9.72 -6.00 -15.01
N CYS A 52 -10.31 -5.22 -15.94
CA CYS A 52 -10.00 -3.79 -16.08
C CYS A 52 -10.36 -3.00 -14.81
N ILE A 53 -11.53 -3.25 -14.22
CA ILE A 53 -11.96 -2.56 -12.99
C ILE A 53 -11.01 -2.89 -11.83
N LEU A 54 -10.66 -4.16 -11.65
CA LEU A 54 -9.80 -4.59 -10.56
C LEU A 54 -8.34 -4.16 -10.77
N ALA A 55 -7.85 -4.15 -12.01
CA ALA A 55 -6.57 -3.57 -12.39
C ALA A 55 -6.50 -2.11 -11.93
N PHE A 56 -7.49 -1.30 -12.29
CA PHE A 56 -7.57 0.09 -11.85
C PHE A 56 -7.58 0.22 -10.32
N LEU A 57 -8.42 -0.55 -9.63
CA LEU A 57 -8.52 -0.51 -8.16
C LEU A 57 -7.24 -1.00 -7.47
N HIS A 58 -6.41 -1.82 -8.12
CA HIS A 58 -5.15 -2.35 -7.59
C HIS A 58 -4.09 -1.29 -7.45
N GLN A 59 -3.99 -0.39 -8.43
CA GLN A 59 -2.89 0.57 -8.51
C GLN A 59 -2.82 1.50 -7.30
N TRP A 60 -3.95 2.05 -6.84
CA TRP A 60 -3.90 3.14 -5.86
C TRP A 60 -4.43 2.77 -4.46
N ARG A 61 -5.25 1.72 -4.31
CA ARG A 61 -5.92 1.47 -3.02
C ARG A 61 -4.96 1.18 -1.86
N MET A 62 -3.94 0.35 -2.09
CA MET A 62 -2.99 -0.06 -1.04
C MET A 62 -2.05 1.09 -0.70
N PRO A 63 -1.46 1.79 -1.70
CA PRO A 63 -0.74 3.04 -1.47
C PRO A 63 -1.56 4.08 -0.68
N LEU A 64 -2.86 4.22 -0.99
CA LEU A 64 -3.75 5.13 -0.29
C LEU A 64 -3.95 4.73 1.18
N LEU A 65 -4.22 3.46 1.44
CA LEU A 65 -4.38 2.96 2.81
C LEU A 65 -3.10 3.16 3.64
N LEU A 66 -1.93 2.99 3.04
CA LEU A 66 -0.64 3.24 3.68
C LEU A 66 -0.40 4.72 3.96
N PHE A 67 -0.70 5.59 3.00
CA PHE A 67 -0.63 7.04 3.19
C PHE A 67 -1.54 7.49 4.34
N ILE A 68 -2.81 7.05 4.34
CA ILE A 68 -3.77 7.35 5.41
C ILE A 68 -3.31 6.77 6.76
N SER A 69 -2.68 5.61 6.75
CA SER A 69 -2.15 4.97 7.97
C SER A 69 -0.95 5.70 8.53
N GLY A 70 -0.08 6.24 7.67
CA GLY A 70 1.02 7.12 8.06
C GLY A 70 0.51 8.42 8.67
N ALA A 71 -0.46 9.07 8.02
CA ALA A 71 -1.12 10.25 8.54
C ALA A 71 -1.80 9.97 9.90
N GLY A 72 -2.57 8.89 9.99
CA GLY A 72 -3.22 8.42 11.21
C GLY A 72 -2.23 8.13 12.35
N THR A 73 -1.02 7.70 12.02
CA THR A 73 0.03 7.42 13.00
C THR A 73 0.55 8.69 13.67
N VAL A 74 0.66 9.81 12.95
CA VAL A 74 1.00 11.12 13.54
C VAL A 74 -0.02 11.51 14.59
N PHE A 75 -1.31 11.47 14.25
CA PHE A 75 -2.40 11.79 15.18
C PHE A 75 -2.45 10.83 16.36
N ALA A 76 -2.27 9.52 16.14
CA ALA A 76 -2.27 8.53 17.21
C ALA A 76 -1.08 8.68 18.17
N SER A 77 0.08 9.12 17.68
CA SER A 77 1.27 9.35 18.51
C SER A 77 1.16 10.59 19.39
N SER A 78 0.30 11.56 19.05
CA SER A 78 0.23 12.89 19.68
C SER A 78 0.12 12.86 21.21
N ARG A 79 -0.67 11.92 21.75
CA ARG A 79 -0.94 11.76 23.20
C ARG A 79 -0.15 10.63 23.87
N ARG A 80 0.91 10.13 23.24
CA ARG A 80 1.67 8.95 23.70
C ARG A 80 3.18 9.19 23.67
N ASN A 81 3.89 8.57 24.61
CA ASN A 81 5.35 8.43 24.54
C ASN A 81 5.76 7.25 23.63
N LYS A 82 7.06 7.12 23.33
CA LYS A 82 7.60 6.09 22.41
C LYS A 82 7.17 4.68 22.79
N LYS A 83 7.31 4.34 24.07
CA LYS A 83 6.98 3.01 24.60
C LYS A 83 5.48 2.74 24.54
N GLN A 84 4.66 3.69 24.99
CA GLN A 84 3.20 3.57 24.95
C GLN A 84 2.67 3.40 23.52
N PHE A 85 3.23 4.13 22.56
CA PHE A 85 2.87 3.98 21.15
C PHE A 85 3.26 2.61 20.61
N ALA A 86 4.50 2.14 20.86
CA ALA A 86 4.95 0.82 20.43
C ALA A 86 4.08 -0.32 21.01
N VAL A 87 3.74 -0.23 22.31
CA VAL A 87 2.83 -1.19 22.97
C VAL A 87 1.43 -1.14 22.36
N GLU A 88 0.91 0.04 22.04
CA GLU A 88 -0.38 0.15 21.36
C GLU A 88 -0.33 -0.51 19.97
N ARG A 89 0.73 -0.27 19.18
CA ARG A 89 0.88 -0.90 17.86
C ARG A 89 0.98 -2.42 17.98
N HIS A 90 1.74 -2.92 18.95
CA HIS A 90 1.83 -4.35 19.24
C HIS A 90 0.44 -4.94 19.56
N ASN A 91 -0.31 -4.32 20.47
CA ASN A 91 -1.61 -4.84 20.88
C ASN A 91 -2.68 -4.76 19.79
N LYS A 92 -2.64 -3.74 18.93
CA LYS A 92 -3.65 -3.51 17.89
C LYS A 92 -3.33 -4.14 16.54
N LEU A 93 -2.07 -4.47 16.27
CA LEU A 93 -1.64 -5.00 14.98
C LEU A 93 -1.04 -6.39 15.12
N LEU A 94 -0.03 -6.58 15.98
CA LEU A 94 0.65 -7.86 16.09
C LEU A 94 -0.23 -8.94 16.72
N ILE A 95 -0.98 -8.64 17.78
CA ILE A 95 -1.89 -9.62 18.40
C ILE A 95 -2.98 -10.07 17.41
N PRO A 96 -3.73 -9.16 16.74
CA PRO A 96 -4.68 -9.58 15.71
C PRO A 96 -4.03 -10.30 14.53
N LEU A 97 -2.82 -9.91 14.11
CA LEU A 97 -2.09 -10.62 13.05
C LEU A 97 -1.81 -12.07 13.43
N VAL A 98 -1.26 -12.31 14.62
CA VAL A 98 -0.97 -13.66 15.12
C VAL A 98 -2.27 -14.47 15.20
N PHE A 99 -3.34 -13.88 15.73
CA PHE A 99 -4.65 -14.52 15.74
C PHE A 99 -5.13 -14.88 14.33
N SER A 100 -5.01 -13.96 13.37
CA SER A 100 -5.41 -14.22 12.00
C SER A 100 -4.60 -15.34 11.35
N ILE A 101 -3.29 -15.41 11.58
CA ILE A 101 -2.41 -16.48 11.06
C ILE A 101 -2.88 -17.87 11.51
N PHE A 102 -3.30 -18.01 12.78
CA PHE A 102 -3.67 -19.32 13.34
C PHE A 102 -5.16 -19.65 13.31
N VAL A 103 -6.04 -18.66 13.05
CA VAL A 103 -7.49 -18.85 13.14
C VAL A 103 -8.21 -18.46 11.85
N ILE A 104 -7.84 -17.34 11.23
CA ILE A 104 -8.57 -16.79 10.07
C ILE A 104 -8.03 -17.33 8.74
N VAL A 105 -6.71 -17.43 8.60
CA VAL A 105 -6.04 -17.90 7.39
C VAL A 105 -6.20 -19.42 7.17
N PRO A 106 -6.09 -20.30 8.19
CA PRO A 106 -6.13 -21.74 7.95
C PRO A 106 -7.42 -22.27 7.29
N PRO A 107 -8.63 -21.80 7.65
CA PRO A 107 -9.85 -22.18 6.92
C PRO A 107 -9.79 -21.87 5.42
N GLN A 108 -9.14 -20.78 5.02
CA GLN A 108 -8.98 -20.41 3.62
C GLN A 108 -8.09 -21.42 2.88
N ILE A 109 -6.90 -21.71 3.42
CA ILE A 109 -5.98 -22.70 2.85
C ILE A 109 -6.62 -24.10 2.81
N TYR A 110 -7.41 -24.46 3.82
CA TYR A 110 -8.14 -25.73 3.84
C TYR A 110 -9.15 -25.82 2.68
N ILE A 111 -9.91 -24.76 2.40
CA ILE A 111 -10.87 -24.74 1.29
C ILE A 111 -10.14 -24.92 -0.04
N GLU A 112 -8.96 -24.32 -0.21
CA GLU A 112 -8.14 -24.51 -1.42
C GLU A 112 -7.66 -25.95 -1.59
N ARG A 113 -7.39 -26.64 -0.47
CA ARG A 113 -6.90 -28.03 -0.43
C ARG A 113 -7.98 -29.02 0.03
N ILE A 114 -9.26 -28.69 -0.18
CA ILE A 114 -10.36 -29.48 0.40
C ILE A 114 -10.39 -30.94 -0.10
N ALA A 115 -9.83 -31.19 -1.28
CA ALA A 115 -9.70 -32.52 -1.86
C ALA A 115 -8.57 -33.37 -1.24
N ASP A 116 -7.56 -32.72 -0.63
CA ASP A 116 -6.36 -33.39 -0.10
C ASP A 116 -6.56 -33.94 1.32
N PHE A 117 -7.60 -33.48 2.02
CA PHE A 117 -7.83 -33.78 3.43
C PHE A 117 -9.28 -34.24 3.67
N SER A 118 -9.46 -35.29 4.47
CA SER A 118 -10.79 -35.81 4.81
C SER A 118 -11.62 -34.88 5.69
N SER A 119 -10.96 -34.00 6.45
CA SER A 119 -11.61 -33.01 7.33
C SER A 119 -10.66 -31.86 7.69
N TYR A 120 -11.22 -30.72 8.11
CA TYR A 120 -10.45 -29.59 8.62
C TYR A 120 -9.54 -29.97 9.80
N TRP A 121 -10.00 -30.88 10.66
CA TRP A 121 -9.24 -31.33 11.83
C TRP A 121 -8.00 -32.15 11.46
N GLN A 122 -8.02 -32.81 10.30
CA GLN A 122 -6.83 -33.48 9.75
C GLN A 122 -5.84 -32.45 9.17
N PHE A 123 -6.35 -31.38 8.55
CA PHE A 123 -5.54 -30.32 7.96
C PHE A 123 -4.87 -29.41 9.00
N TYR A 124 -5.61 -28.99 10.03
CA TYR A 124 -5.19 -27.92 10.95
C TYR A 124 -3.81 -28.13 11.60
N PRO A 125 -3.40 -29.35 12.02
CA PRO A 125 -2.06 -29.60 12.54
C PRO A 125 -0.92 -29.17 11.59
N THR A 126 -1.12 -29.21 10.27
CA THR A 126 -0.10 -28.81 9.27
C THR A 126 0.29 -27.33 9.36
N VAL A 127 -0.56 -26.48 9.94
CA VAL A 127 -0.25 -25.05 10.18
C VAL A 127 0.91 -24.90 11.18
N PHE A 128 1.04 -25.83 12.13
CA PHE A 128 2.07 -25.83 13.16
C PHE A 128 3.37 -26.53 12.75
N GLU A 129 3.46 -27.01 11.51
CA GLU A 129 4.73 -27.47 10.94
C GLU A 129 5.64 -26.30 10.54
N PHE A 130 5.09 -25.07 10.53
CA PHE A 130 5.79 -23.82 10.20
C PHE A 130 6.46 -23.82 8.82
N VAL A 131 6.01 -24.70 7.93
CA VAL A 131 6.42 -24.70 6.52
C VAL A 131 5.62 -23.59 5.81
N PRO A 132 6.29 -22.64 5.13
CA PRO A 132 5.61 -21.56 4.43
C PRO A 132 4.67 -22.05 3.32
N TYR A 133 3.50 -21.44 3.22
CA TYR A 133 2.70 -21.49 1.99
C TYR A 133 3.28 -20.50 0.96
N PRO A 134 3.36 -20.84 -0.35
CA PRO A 134 2.88 -22.06 -0.99
C PRO A 134 3.94 -23.17 -1.14
N MET A 135 5.08 -23.10 -0.41
CA MET A 135 6.24 -24.02 -0.50
C MET A 135 5.98 -25.45 0.03
N GLY A 136 4.75 -25.95 -0.10
CA GLY A 136 4.30 -27.24 0.42
C GLY A 136 3.68 -27.19 1.82
N GLY A 137 3.84 -26.07 2.54
CA GLY A 137 3.27 -25.90 3.87
C GLY A 137 1.92 -25.18 3.92
N SER A 138 1.45 -24.95 5.16
CA SER A 138 0.18 -24.28 5.47
C SER A 138 0.35 -23.03 6.34
N PHE A 139 1.60 -22.65 6.68
CA PHE A 139 1.87 -21.47 7.51
C PHE A 139 1.99 -20.22 6.64
N SER A 140 1.09 -19.24 6.84
CA SER A 140 1.13 -17.95 6.13
C SER A 140 0.22 -16.90 6.79
N TRP A 141 0.46 -15.62 6.49
CA TRP A 141 -0.43 -14.52 6.83
C TRP A 141 -1.38 -14.11 5.69
N HIS A 142 -1.18 -14.60 4.45
CA HIS A 142 -2.03 -14.30 3.29
C HIS A 142 -2.38 -12.79 3.20
N HIS A 143 -3.68 -12.46 3.14
CA HIS A 143 -4.20 -11.11 3.02
C HIS A 143 -3.87 -10.19 4.22
N MET A 144 -3.31 -10.73 5.31
CA MET A 144 -2.89 -9.95 6.49
C MET A 144 -1.50 -9.32 6.33
N TRP A 145 -0.85 -9.46 5.17
CA TRP A 145 0.44 -8.81 4.87
C TRP A 145 0.43 -7.31 5.15
N PHE A 146 -0.69 -6.64 4.83
CA PHE A 146 -0.84 -5.20 5.07
C PHE A 146 -0.71 -4.86 6.56
N VAL A 147 -1.26 -5.68 7.44
CA VAL A 147 -1.20 -5.49 8.90
C VAL A 147 0.21 -5.73 9.42
N LEU A 148 0.90 -6.76 8.90
CA LEU A 148 2.31 -7.02 9.19
C LEU A 148 3.19 -5.83 8.79
N TYR A 149 3.03 -5.35 7.55
CA TYR A 149 3.81 -4.23 7.03
C TYR A 149 3.51 -2.96 7.82
N LEU A 150 2.23 -2.68 8.10
CA LEU A 150 1.82 -1.55 8.91
C LEU A 150 2.42 -1.59 10.32
N PHE A 151 2.51 -2.77 10.94
CA PHE A 151 3.18 -2.92 12.24
C PHE A 151 4.66 -2.56 12.13
N ILE A 152 5.38 -3.16 11.18
CA ILE A 152 6.82 -2.93 10.99
C ILE A 152 7.08 -1.45 10.66
N TYR A 153 6.35 -0.88 9.70
CA TYR A 153 6.45 0.54 9.35
C TYR A 153 6.19 1.45 10.53
N SER A 154 5.18 1.14 11.35
CA SER A 154 4.87 1.93 12.54
C SER A 154 6.02 1.93 13.55
N ILE A 155 6.70 0.79 13.72
CA ILE A 155 7.87 0.67 14.61
C ILE A 155 9.09 1.37 14.01
N LEU A 156 9.39 1.12 12.73
CA LEU A 156 10.51 1.74 12.02
C LEU A 156 10.38 3.27 11.94
N ALA A 157 9.15 3.79 11.86
CA ALA A 157 8.89 5.22 11.79
C ALA A 157 8.99 5.94 13.14
N ILE A 158 9.14 5.24 14.28
CA ILE A 158 9.21 5.87 15.61
C ILE A 158 10.30 6.95 15.70
N PRO A 159 11.56 6.75 15.29
CA PRO A 159 12.55 7.82 15.34
C PRO A 159 12.11 9.05 14.55
N PHE A 160 11.53 8.85 13.36
CA PHE A 160 11.11 9.91 12.48
C PHE A 160 9.89 10.68 13.01
N ILE A 161 8.85 9.99 13.48
CA ILE A 161 7.65 10.60 14.07
C ILE A 161 8.02 11.48 15.27
N TRP A 162 8.95 11.06 16.11
CA TRP A 162 9.39 11.88 17.24
C TRP A 162 10.28 13.03 16.80
N TYR A 163 11.11 12.84 15.77
CA TYR A 163 11.89 13.93 15.20
C TYR A 163 10.98 15.05 14.67
N VAL A 164 9.98 14.73 13.83
CA VAL A 164 9.11 15.73 13.20
C VAL A 164 8.27 16.54 14.21
N ARG A 165 8.11 16.02 15.43
CA ARG A 165 7.41 16.70 16.55
C ARG A 165 8.28 17.67 17.36
N THR A 166 9.59 17.70 17.13
CA THR A 166 10.50 18.59 17.87
C THR A 166 10.70 19.92 17.15
N GLU A 167 11.08 20.97 17.86
CA GLU A 167 11.44 22.26 17.23
C GLU A 167 12.59 22.12 16.21
N ARG A 168 13.45 21.09 16.37
CA ARG A 168 14.54 20.77 15.44
C ARG A 168 14.05 20.41 14.04
N SER A 169 12.81 19.95 13.87
CA SER A 169 12.24 19.62 12.57
C SER A 169 11.72 20.84 11.82
N THR A 170 11.54 21.99 12.48
CA THR A 170 10.89 23.17 11.90
C THR A 170 11.56 23.62 10.60
N GLY A 171 12.89 23.64 10.57
CA GLY A 171 13.65 23.99 9.35
C GLY A 171 13.49 22.96 8.23
N PHE A 172 13.41 21.67 8.57
CA PHE A 172 13.16 20.59 7.62
C PHE A 172 11.75 20.68 7.02
N LEU A 173 10.71 20.80 7.87
CA LEU A 173 9.33 20.92 7.44
C LEU A 173 9.10 22.19 6.61
N THR A 174 9.69 23.33 7.01
CA THR A 174 9.58 24.59 6.23
C THR A 174 10.20 24.46 4.83
N ARG A 175 11.33 23.74 4.69
CA ARG A 175 11.92 23.47 3.37
C ARG A 175 11.01 22.60 2.51
N ILE A 176 10.43 21.55 3.09
CA ILE A 176 9.46 20.68 2.39
C ILE A 176 8.23 21.49 1.99
N GLU A 177 7.67 22.29 2.88
CA GLU A 177 6.52 23.17 2.60
C GLU A 177 6.80 24.10 1.41
N ASN A 178 7.94 24.79 1.42
CA ASN A 178 8.29 25.73 0.36
C ASN A 178 8.60 25.03 -0.98
N TYR A 179 9.08 23.79 -0.93
CA TYR A 179 9.32 23.00 -2.13
C TYR A 179 8.00 22.44 -2.70
N PHE A 180 7.14 21.89 -1.83
CA PHE A 180 5.86 21.29 -2.18
C PHE A 180 4.78 22.32 -2.51
N SER A 181 4.93 23.58 -2.08
CA SER A 181 4.00 24.66 -2.45
C SER A 181 4.02 25.00 -3.94
N ARG A 182 4.96 24.46 -4.71
CA ARG A 182 4.99 24.56 -6.17
C ARG A 182 3.99 23.57 -6.75
N LYS A 183 3.35 23.92 -7.87
CA LYS A 183 2.37 23.07 -8.59
C LYS A 183 2.85 21.62 -8.84
N TRP A 184 4.14 21.44 -9.09
CA TRP A 184 4.77 20.12 -9.33
C TRP A 184 5.54 19.58 -8.12
N GLY A 185 5.55 20.31 -7.01
CA GLY A 185 6.39 20.03 -5.85
C GLY A 185 6.03 18.69 -5.20
N ILE A 186 4.75 18.44 -4.91
CA ILE A 186 4.33 17.17 -4.32
C ILE A 186 4.47 15.99 -5.29
N ILE A 187 4.30 16.21 -6.61
CA ILE A 187 4.51 15.19 -7.65
C ILE A 187 5.97 14.72 -7.67
N SER A 188 6.93 15.61 -7.39
CA SER A 188 8.34 15.26 -7.38
C SER A 188 8.73 14.20 -6.33
N TYR A 189 7.84 13.90 -5.36
CA TYR A 189 8.01 12.76 -4.45
C TYR A 189 8.00 11.40 -5.19
N LEU A 190 7.57 11.36 -6.46
CA LEU A 190 7.78 10.22 -7.34
C LEU A 190 9.25 9.89 -7.55
N ILE A 191 10.14 10.88 -7.54
CA ILE A 191 11.56 10.66 -7.79
C ILE A 191 12.15 9.67 -6.78
N PRO A 192 12.05 9.88 -5.45
CA PRO A 192 12.55 8.88 -4.51
C PRO A 192 11.81 7.54 -4.61
N ILE A 193 10.51 7.50 -4.92
CA ILE A 193 9.79 6.23 -5.10
C ILE A 193 10.37 5.45 -6.31
N LEU A 194 10.45 6.08 -7.48
CA LEU A 194 11.01 5.47 -8.70
C LEU A 194 12.46 5.05 -8.52
N LEU A 195 13.27 5.86 -7.82
CA LEU A 195 14.65 5.49 -7.49
C LEU A 195 14.73 4.22 -6.64
N THR A 196 13.86 4.08 -5.64
CA THR A 196 13.84 2.84 -4.84
C THR A 196 13.47 1.64 -5.70
N GLN A 197 12.54 1.80 -6.65
CA GLN A 197 12.15 0.70 -7.54
C GLN A 197 13.23 0.36 -8.55
N ALA A 198 13.89 1.36 -9.15
CA ALA A 198 15.00 1.15 -10.05
C ALA A 198 16.18 0.42 -9.38
N ILE A 199 16.39 0.66 -8.07
CA ILE A 199 17.44 -0.01 -7.29
C ILE A 199 17.02 -1.42 -6.87
N LEU A 200 15.77 -1.61 -6.41
CA LEU A 200 15.36 -2.84 -5.73
C LEU A 200 14.72 -3.88 -6.65
N ARG A 201 13.97 -3.49 -7.69
CA ARG A 201 13.32 -4.45 -8.61
C ARG A 201 14.30 -5.39 -9.31
N PRO A 202 15.54 -5.00 -9.66
CA PRO A 202 16.52 -5.96 -10.19
C PRO A 202 16.87 -7.11 -9.24
N PHE A 203 16.70 -6.91 -7.93
CA PHE A 203 16.97 -7.93 -6.90
C PHE A 203 15.70 -8.62 -6.40
N TYR A 204 14.57 -7.90 -6.40
CA TYR A 204 13.26 -8.35 -5.93
C TYR A 204 12.20 -7.98 -6.99
N PRO A 205 12.13 -8.73 -8.11
CA PRO A 205 11.28 -8.37 -9.24
C PRO A 205 9.79 -8.65 -8.98
N GLU A 206 9.49 -9.65 -8.15
CA GLU A 206 8.13 -10.12 -7.89
C GLU A 206 7.52 -9.48 -6.65
N GLU A 207 6.22 -9.18 -6.71
CA GLU A 207 5.40 -8.81 -5.55
C GLU A 207 4.97 -10.08 -4.80
N THR A 208 5.62 -10.37 -3.67
CA THR A 208 5.41 -11.63 -2.92
C THR A 208 4.64 -11.44 -1.62
N HIS A 209 4.65 -10.22 -1.06
CA HIS A 209 4.11 -9.92 0.27
C HIS A 209 4.69 -10.78 1.41
N ALA A 210 5.87 -11.39 1.19
CA ALA A 210 6.49 -12.35 2.09
C ALA A 210 7.45 -11.71 3.11
N LEU A 211 7.59 -10.38 3.11
CA LEU A 211 8.56 -9.59 3.89
C LEU A 211 10.03 -9.84 3.56
N ILE A 212 10.47 -11.10 3.49
CA ILE A 212 11.89 -11.49 3.34
C ILE A 212 12.37 -11.30 1.89
N ASP A 213 11.53 -11.57 0.90
CA ASP A 213 11.87 -11.46 -0.53
C ASP A 213 10.97 -10.44 -1.26
N ASP A 214 10.50 -9.42 -0.53
CA ASP A 214 9.53 -8.43 -1.03
C ASP A 214 10.05 -6.99 -0.91
N TRP A 215 11.37 -6.78 -0.85
CA TRP A 215 11.93 -5.49 -0.42
C TRP A 215 11.61 -4.33 -1.36
N ALA A 216 11.48 -4.58 -2.67
CA ALA A 216 11.04 -3.56 -3.62
C ALA A 216 9.65 -3.02 -3.25
N TYR A 217 8.69 -3.92 -3.04
CA TYR A 217 7.32 -3.56 -2.68
C TYR A 217 7.21 -3.06 -1.23
N PHE A 218 8.00 -3.61 -0.31
CA PHE A 218 8.10 -3.15 1.08
C PHE A 218 8.57 -1.69 1.14
N VAL A 219 9.61 -1.30 0.38
CA VAL A 219 10.10 0.08 0.38
C VAL A 219 9.16 1.01 -0.38
N PHE A 220 8.55 0.55 -1.48
CA PHE A 220 7.50 1.28 -2.19
C PHE A 220 6.37 1.70 -1.23
N ASN A 221 5.80 0.73 -0.53
CA ASN A 221 4.73 0.93 0.44
C ASN A 221 5.15 1.80 1.63
N PHE A 222 6.38 1.61 2.12
CA PHE A 222 6.90 2.44 3.20
C PHE A 222 7.03 3.91 2.78
N ALA A 223 7.36 4.19 1.51
CA ALA A 223 7.40 5.55 0.99
C ALA A 223 6.03 6.24 1.07
N PHE A 224 4.94 5.56 0.71
CA PHE A 224 3.58 6.10 0.88
C PHE A 224 3.23 6.33 2.35
N PHE A 225 3.60 5.40 3.23
CA PHE A 225 3.41 5.56 4.67
C PHE A 225 4.18 6.78 5.22
N LEU A 226 5.44 6.98 4.81
CA LEU A 226 6.25 8.14 5.19
C LEU A 226 5.67 9.45 4.63
N ALA A 227 5.20 9.45 3.39
CA ALA A 227 4.53 10.60 2.80
C ALA A 227 3.32 11.04 3.63
N GLY A 228 2.50 10.07 4.07
CA GLY A 228 1.38 10.31 4.98
C GLY A 228 1.81 10.96 6.29
N ILE A 229 2.91 10.50 6.89
CA ILE A 229 3.48 11.10 8.11
C ILE A 229 3.91 12.56 7.85
N VAL A 230 4.65 12.81 6.77
CA VAL A 230 5.15 14.15 6.44
C VAL A 230 4.00 15.12 6.20
N VAL A 231 3.02 14.75 5.38
CA VAL A 231 1.87 15.60 5.06
C VAL A 231 1.02 15.86 6.30
N ALA A 232 0.78 14.87 7.16
CA ALA A 232 0.03 15.06 8.40
C ALA A 232 0.80 15.85 9.48
N SER A 233 2.11 16.05 9.31
CA SER A 233 2.92 16.81 10.26
C SER A 233 2.82 18.33 10.06
N SER A 234 2.22 18.82 8.97
CA SER A 234 2.02 20.26 8.71
C SER A 234 0.66 20.52 8.05
N ASP A 235 -0.16 21.39 8.68
CA ASP A 235 -1.43 21.83 8.10
C ASP A 235 -1.23 22.49 6.72
N ARG A 236 -0.11 23.19 6.51
CA ARG A 236 0.19 23.82 5.22
C ARG A 236 0.43 22.79 4.11
N LEU A 237 1.11 21.67 4.43
CA LEU A 237 1.28 20.58 3.46
C LEU A 237 -0.06 19.94 3.09
N TRP A 238 -0.95 19.81 4.07
CA TRP A 238 -2.31 19.36 3.84
C TRP A 238 -3.10 20.31 2.91
N GLU A 239 -3.04 21.61 3.19
CA GLU A 239 -3.68 22.65 2.37
C GLU A 239 -3.16 22.64 0.92
N ILE A 240 -1.84 22.47 0.73
CA ILE A 240 -1.21 22.37 -0.59
C ILE A 240 -1.74 21.15 -1.36
N LEU A 241 -1.86 19.99 -0.70
CA LEU A 241 -2.41 18.78 -1.31
C LEU A 241 -3.84 19.02 -1.81
N VAL A 242 -4.69 19.62 -0.96
CA VAL A 242 -6.08 19.96 -1.29
C VAL A 242 -6.16 21.00 -2.42
N GLN A 243 -5.28 22.00 -2.41
CA GLN A 243 -5.23 23.07 -3.41
C GLN A 243 -4.99 22.51 -4.82
N TYR A 244 -4.06 21.56 -4.97
CA TYR A 244 -3.66 21.01 -6.26
C TYR A 244 -4.35 19.69 -6.64
N ARG A 245 -5.25 19.15 -5.80
CA ARG A 245 -5.92 17.86 -6.03
C ARG A 245 -6.55 17.68 -7.42
N ARG A 246 -7.18 18.73 -7.97
CA ARG A 246 -7.79 18.68 -9.32
C ARG A 246 -6.74 18.56 -10.42
N PHE A 247 -5.61 19.23 -10.23
CA PHE A 247 -4.48 19.13 -11.17
C PHE A 247 -3.88 17.71 -11.11
N HIS A 248 -3.70 17.15 -9.90
CA HIS A 248 -3.26 15.77 -9.74
C HIS A 248 -4.25 14.78 -10.35
N LEU A 249 -5.56 15.00 -10.20
CA LEU A 249 -6.59 14.14 -10.78
C LEU A 249 -6.53 14.11 -12.31
N ILE A 250 -6.32 15.27 -12.96
CA ILE A 250 -6.16 15.33 -14.42
C ILE A 250 -4.96 14.49 -14.85
N LEU A 251 -3.83 14.61 -14.14
CA LEU A 251 -2.65 13.81 -14.44
C LEU A 251 -2.87 12.32 -14.15
N ALA A 252 -3.60 11.98 -13.09
CA ALA A 252 -3.95 10.61 -12.74
C ALA A 252 -4.82 9.97 -13.84
N ILE A 253 -5.79 10.71 -14.38
CA ILE A 253 -6.62 10.27 -15.52
C ILE A 253 -5.77 10.12 -16.78
N ALA A 254 -4.83 11.05 -17.04
CA ALA A 254 -3.93 10.93 -18.19
C ALA A 254 -3.00 9.70 -18.06
N SER A 255 -2.46 9.45 -16.87
CA SER A 255 -1.64 8.27 -16.57
C SER A 255 -2.46 6.98 -16.65
N LEU A 256 -3.73 6.99 -16.24
CA LEU A 256 -4.65 5.87 -16.43
C LEU A 256 -4.90 5.61 -17.92
N GLY A 257 -5.15 6.67 -18.70
CA GLY A 257 -5.31 6.57 -20.15
C GLY A 257 -4.08 6.00 -20.84
N LEU A 258 -2.88 6.36 -20.38
CA LEU A 258 -1.63 5.77 -20.86
C LEU A 258 -1.54 4.27 -20.48
N LEU A 259 -1.90 3.89 -19.25
CA LEU A 259 -1.91 2.49 -18.82
C LEU A 259 -2.85 1.65 -19.69
N GLU A 260 -4.09 2.10 -19.88
CA GLU A 260 -5.08 1.41 -20.71
C GLU A 260 -4.65 1.35 -22.19
N PHE A 261 -4.06 2.43 -22.72
CA PHE A 261 -3.51 2.44 -24.07
C PHE A 261 -2.41 1.39 -24.24
N LEU A 262 -1.48 1.32 -23.28
CA LEU A 262 -0.45 0.30 -23.28
C LEU A 262 -1.07 -1.10 -23.13
N MET A 263 -2.16 -1.27 -22.37
CA MET A 263 -2.76 -2.59 -22.14
C MET A 263 -3.39 -3.16 -23.42
N LEU A 264 -3.98 -2.27 -24.22
CA LEU A 264 -4.65 -2.62 -25.47
C LEU A 264 -3.70 -2.71 -26.67
N ALA A 265 -2.52 -2.08 -26.58
CA ALA A 265 -1.54 -2.14 -27.65
C ALA A 265 -0.91 -3.55 -27.73
N PRO A 266 -0.78 -4.16 -28.92
CA PRO A 266 -0.25 -5.51 -29.09
C PRO A 266 1.28 -5.57 -28.96
N TRP A 267 1.88 -4.78 -28.08
CA TRP A 267 3.34 -4.63 -27.99
C TRP A 267 4.04 -5.84 -27.37
N ARG A 268 3.30 -6.72 -26.68
CA ARG A 268 3.83 -8.03 -26.26
C ARG A 268 4.19 -8.93 -27.46
N GLU A 269 3.69 -8.61 -28.65
CA GLU A 269 4.00 -9.29 -29.92
C GLU A 269 5.05 -8.53 -30.76
N ILE A 270 5.51 -7.36 -30.31
CA ILE A 270 6.50 -6.52 -31.01
C ILE A 270 7.93 -6.92 -30.60
N GLN A 271 8.88 -6.72 -31.52
CA GLN A 271 10.31 -7.04 -31.44
C GLN A 271 10.95 -6.85 -30.04
N PRO A 272 11.91 -7.72 -29.62
CA PRO A 272 12.46 -7.77 -28.25
C PRO A 272 13.02 -6.45 -27.72
N TYR A 273 13.57 -5.60 -28.59
CA TYR A 273 14.17 -4.32 -28.19
C TYR A 273 13.15 -3.24 -27.80
N PHE A 274 11.93 -3.29 -28.35
CA PHE A 274 10.85 -2.38 -27.96
C PHE A 274 10.10 -2.88 -26.71
N PHE A 275 10.16 -4.18 -26.44
CA PHE A 275 9.50 -4.78 -25.29
C PHE A 275 10.03 -4.23 -23.96
N PHE A 276 11.35 -4.22 -23.76
CA PHE A 276 11.97 -3.77 -22.50
C PHE A 276 11.67 -2.29 -22.17
N SER A 277 11.62 -1.42 -23.19
CA SER A 277 11.32 0.00 -23.00
C SER A 277 9.84 0.25 -22.70
N LEU A 278 8.93 -0.55 -23.26
CA LEU A 278 7.49 -0.47 -23.01
C LEU A 278 7.08 -1.10 -21.68
N GLU A 279 7.71 -2.20 -21.26
CA GLU A 279 7.54 -2.80 -19.93
C GLU A 279 8.04 -1.84 -18.84
N THR A 280 9.23 -1.26 -19.02
CA THR A 280 9.74 -0.24 -18.09
C THR A 280 8.80 0.98 -18.02
N LEU A 281 8.23 1.40 -19.15
CA LEU A 281 7.26 2.49 -19.21
C LEU A 281 5.96 2.13 -18.49
N TRP A 282 5.46 0.90 -18.67
CA TRP A 282 4.30 0.36 -17.98
C TRP A 282 4.51 0.43 -16.45
N ASP A 283 5.57 -0.21 -15.98
CA ASP A 283 5.95 -0.29 -14.57
C ASP A 283 6.11 1.09 -13.92
N SER A 284 6.81 1.98 -14.63
CA SER A 284 7.01 3.36 -14.16
C SER A 284 5.69 4.11 -14.11
N ASN A 285 4.80 3.90 -15.10
CA ASN A 285 3.50 4.55 -15.14
C ASN A 285 2.56 4.03 -14.05
N GLU A 286 2.62 2.76 -13.66
CA GLU A 286 1.86 2.24 -12.50
C GLU A 286 2.24 2.96 -11.20
N ILE A 287 3.53 3.18 -10.98
CA ILE A 287 4.04 3.92 -9.82
C ILE A 287 3.57 5.39 -9.86
N VAL A 288 3.65 6.02 -11.04
CA VAL A 288 3.16 7.38 -11.29
C VAL A 288 1.67 7.49 -10.99
N LEU A 289 0.87 6.56 -11.54
CA LEU A 289 -0.56 6.46 -11.37
C LEU A 289 -0.92 6.34 -9.88
N SER A 290 -0.27 5.42 -9.17
CA SER A 290 -0.44 5.18 -7.74
C SER A 290 -0.29 6.47 -6.92
N TRP A 291 0.82 7.19 -7.11
CA TRP A 291 1.06 8.45 -6.40
C TRP A 291 0.05 9.53 -6.75
N LEU A 292 -0.23 9.72 -8.05
CA LEU A 292 -1.13 10.77 -8.52
C LEU A 292 -2.55 10.58 -8.00
N TRP A 293 -3.05 9.34 -7.94
CA TRP A 293 -4.35 9.06 -7.32
C TRP A 293 -4.33 9.32 -5.82
N VAL A 294 -3.29 8.91 -5.11
CA VAL A 294 -3.18 9.16 -3.65
C VAL A 294 -3.21 10.65 -3.32
N VAL A 295 -2.51 11.49 -4.08
CA VAL A 295 -2.50 12.96 -3.84
C VAL A 295 -3.67 13.71 -4.47
N ALA A 296 -4.51 13.03 -5.25
CA ALA A 296 -5.73 13.59 -5.86
C ALA A 296 -6.98 13.37 -5.00
N LEU A 297 -7.03 12.26 -4.26
CA LEU A 297 -8.13 11.89 -3.36
C LEU A 297 -8.06 12.67 -2.05
#